data_AF-A0A0J7ZFM1-F1
#
_entry.id   AF-A0A0J7ZFM1-F1
#
_cell.length_a   1.000
_cell.length_b   1.000
_cell.length_c   1.000
_cell.angle_alpha   90.00
_cell.angle_beta   90.00
_cell.angle_gamma   90.00
#
_symmetry.space_group_name_H-M   'P 1'
#
loop_
_entity.id
_entity.type
_entity.pdbx_description
1 polymer ?
#
loop_
_entity_poly.entity_id
_entity_poly.type
_entity_poly.pdbx_seq_one_letter_code
_entity_poly.pdbx_strand_id
1 'polypeptide(L)'
;MLLRPGVTCAEAIKLLDRLTEQGLTDLQNAAPHTFIVRPVDGVTENWEQAANRVVGDYDRWTRQAATDLLEAFADRSVAARLRGERYNAIVHGQFTPDRWSLLLNTELQEVRTHFMELANELRRMQDRFTLHKKRTVVLDTNDLLHYARFDNIPWQSLFGAGTSVMIPHVVIDEIDKKSYDTRDTGVRKRARAVFALLEQLLAQIETDGYAVVRDDTVVDVLLDEPGHVRLPNNDDEIVARACYLQQAIAPAPVTVVTGDNGMRARALSWGLKARVLDEKYKIERLSAAEKAANEKTITFEVPANGDG
;
A
#
# COMPACT_ATOMS: atom_id res chain seq x y z
N MET A 1 -8.57 -2.49 -3.28
CA MET A 1 -8.51 -1.01 -3.33
C MET A 1 -7.14 -0.59 -3.87
N LEU A 2 -7.09 0.15 -4.97
CA LEU A 2 -5.84 0.64 -5.56
C LEU A 2 -5.82 2.16 -5.58
N LEU A 3 -4.77 2.78 -5.01
CA LEU A 3 -4.53 4.21 -5.10
C LEU A 3 -3.84 4.56 -6.42
N ARG A 4 -4.06 5.77 -6.92
CA ARG A 4 -3.34 6.25 -8.09
C ARG A 4 -1.83 6.42 -7.79
N PRO A 5 -0.96 6.23 -8.80
CA PRO A 5 0.46 6.55 -8.66
C PRO A 5 0.65 7.98 -8.14
N GLY A 6 1.48 8.13 -7.10
CA GLY A 6 1.77 9.42 -6.46
C GLY A 6 0.83 9.82 -5.32
N VAL A 7 -0.31 9.12 -5.13
CA VAL A 7 -1.24 9.37 -4.02
C VAL A 7 -0.88 8.49 -2.84
N THR A 8 -0.71 9.08 -1.66
CA THR A 8 -0.34 8.39 -0.43
C THR A 8 -1.56 7.92 0.37
N CYS A 9 -1.40 6.92 1.22
CA CYS A 9 -2.44 6.50 2.17
C CYS A 9 -2.89 7.68 3.05
N ALA A 10 -1.95 8.52 3.52
CA ALA A 10 -2.26 9.67 4.36
C ALA A 10 -3.14 10.71 3.64
N GLU A 11 -2.89 10.98 2.35
CA GLU A 11 -3.73 11.89 1.55
C GLU A 11 -5.11 11.31 1.28
N ALA A 12 -5.18 10.02 0.92
CA ALA A 12 -6.43 9.33 0.69
C ALA A 12 -7.29 9.22 1.95
N ILE A 13 -6.69 8.95 3.12
CA ILE A 13 -7.38 8.97 4.43
C ILE A 13 -7.95 10.37 4.70
N LYS A 14 -7.13 11.42 4.55
CA LYS A 14 -7.60 12.81 4.73
C LYS A 14 -8.76 13.17 3.80
N LEU A 15 -8.73 12.70 2.56
CA LEU A 15 -9.83 12.86 1.62
C LEU A 15 -11.10 12.18 2.13
N LEU A 16 -11.03 10.90 2.51
CA LEU A 16 -12.17 10.14 3.02
C LEU A 16 -12.73 10.74 4.33
N ASP A 17 -11.86 11.14 5.25
CA ASP A 17 -12.24 11.80 6.50
C ASP A 17 -12.95 13.13 6.20
N ARG A 18 -12.42 13.97 5.28
CA ARG A 18 -13.10 15.21 4.85
C ARG A 18 -14.49 14.94 4.24
N LEU A 19 -14.60 13.92 3.39
CA LEU A 19 -15.88 13.56 2.75
C LEU A 19 -16.92 13.10 3.78
N THR A 20 -16.49 12.43 4.85
CA THR A 20 -17.37 11.91 5.90
C THR A 20 -17.69 12.94 6.99
N GLU A 21 -16.71 13.66 7.50
CA GLU A 21 -16.86 14.58 8.64
C GLU A 21 -17.54 15.88 8.25
N GLN A 22 -17.23 16.43 7.08
CA GLN A 22 -17.81 17.68 6.59
C GLN A 22 -18.97 17.38 5.64
N GLY A 23 -18.68 16.81 4.46
CA GLY A 23 -19.64 16.69 3.38
C GLY A 23 -20.91 15.90 3.74
N LEU A 24 -20.77 14.66 4.21
CA LEU A 24 -21.93 13.83 4.58
C LEU A 24 -22.67 14.37 5.81
N THR A 25 -21.95 14.97 6.76
CA THR A 25 -22.55 15.55 7.97
C THR A 25 -23.38 16.79 7.64
N ASP A 26 -22.89 17.66 6.75
CA ASP A 26 -23.62 18.85 6.28
C ASP A 26 -24.91 18.45 5.58
N LEU A 27 -24.85 17.45 4.69
CA LEU A 27 -26.03 16.90 3.99
C LEU A 27 -27.04 16.30 4.98
N GLN A 28 -26.57 15.55 5.97
CA GLN A 28 -27.43 14.94 6.98
C GLN A 28 -28.12 15.99 7.86
N ASN A 29 -27.42 17.07 8.22
CA ASN A 29 -27.96 18.18 9.01
C ASN A 29 -28.95 19.05 8.21
N ALA A 30 -28.75 19.12 6.89
CA ALA A 30 -29.62 19.86 5.98
C ALA A 30 -30.93 19.10 5.65
N ALA A 31 -30.92 17.76 5.75
CA ALA A 31 -32.06 16.92 5.41
C ALA A 31 -33.31 17.27 6.25
N PRO A 32 -34.46 17.52 5.62
CA PRO A 32 -35.68 17.81 6.36
C PRO A 32 -36.10 16.59 7.19
N HIS A 33 -36.22 16.79 8.50
CA HIS A 33 -36.90 15.85 9.37
C HIS A 33 -38.40 15.94 9.11
N THR A 34 -39.07 14.80 9.24
CA THR A 34 -40.43 14.53 8.76
C THR A 34 -41.51 15.50 9.27
N PHE A 35 -41.22 16.34 10.26
CA PHE A 35 -42.21 17.25 10.85
C PHE A 35 -41.59 18.52 11.45
N ILE A 36 -40.94 19.40 10.69
CA ILE A 36 -40.74 20.78 11.18
C ILE A 36 -40.80 21.77 10.01
N VAL A 37 -41.82 22.63 10.03
CA VAL A 37 -41.76 23.96 9.42
C VAL A 37 -40.61 24.71 10.13
N ARG A 38 -39.40 24.62 9.59
CA ARG A 38 -38.25 25.37 10.14
C ARG A 38 -38.37 26.81 9.64
N PRO A 39 -38.42 27.82 10.52
CA PRO A 39 -38.23 29.19 10.09
C PRO A 39 -36.75 29.38 9.80
N VAL A 40 -36.38 29.41 8.52
CA VAL A 40 -35.08 29.91 8.06
C VAL A 40 -35.32 31.34 7.61
N ASP A 41 -34.67 32.32 8.24
CA ASP A 41 -34.77 33.75 7.89
C ASP A 41 -36.20 34.33 7.82
N GLY A 42 -37.10 33.88 8.71
CA GLY A 42 -38.47 34.39 8.77
C GLY A 42 -39.39 33.92 7.64
N VAL A 43 -38.94 32.99 6.80
CA VAL A 43 -39.74 32.36 5.75
C VAL A 43 -40.04 30.92 6.16
N THR A 44 -41.32 30.54 6.16
CA THR A 44 -41.73 29.14 6.32
C THR A 44 -41.39 28.38 5.04
N GLU A 45 -40.27 27.65 5.05
CA GLU A 45 -39.90 26.74 3.96
C GLU A 45 -40.86 25.54 4.00
N ASN A 46 -41.60 25.29 2.91
CA ASN A 46 -42.37 24.06 2.77
C ASN A 46 -41.39 22.89 2.56
N TRP A 47 -41.77 21.68 3.00
CA TRP A 47 -40.95 20.48 2.87
C TRP A 47 -40.39 20.27 1.46
N GLU A 48 -41.19 20.55 0.42
CA GLU A 48 -40.75 20.42 -0.98
C GLU A 48 -39.57 21.35 -1.33
N GLN A 49 -39.56 22.57 -0.80
CA GLN A 49 -38.46 23.52 -1.02
C GLN A 49 -37.19 23.04 -0.31
N ALA A 50 -37.33 22.60 0.95
CA ALA A 50 -36.23 22.04 1.72
C ALA A 50 -35.66 20.77 1.07
N ALA A 51 -36.53 19.87 0.60
CA ALA A 51 -36.15 18.64 -0.09
C ALA A 51 -35.42 18.96 -1.40
N ASN A 52 -35.94 19.85 -2.23
CA ASN A 52 -35.30 20.26 -3.49
C ASN A 52 -33.91 20.88 -3.26
N ARG A 53 -33.76 21.70 -2.21
CA ARG A 53 -32.46 22.26 -1.81
C ARG A 53 -31.47 21.15 -1.45
N VAL A 54 -31.86 20.22 -0.58
CA VAL A 54 -31.01 19.11 -0.14
C VAL A 54 -30.67 18.15 -1.27
N VAL A 55 -31.61 17.86 -2.19
CA VAL A 55 -31.33 17.10 -3.41
C VAL A 55 -30.28 17.81 -4.27
N GLY A 56 -30.38 19.13 -4.42
CA GLY A 56 -29.40 19.92 -5.16
C GLY A 56 -28.02 19.93 -4.49
N ASP A 57 -27.97 20.02 -3.16
CA ASP A 57 -26.74 19.91 -2.38
C ASP A 57 -26.12 18.50 -2.53
N TYR A 58 -26.95 17.46 -2.47
CA TYR A 58 -26.53 16.07 -2.65
C TYR A 58 -25.99 15.78 -4.06
N ASP A 59 -26.63 16.27 -5.13
CA ASP A 59 -26.10 16.12 -6.51
C ASP A 59 -24.75 16.81 -6.68
N ARG A 60 -24.62 18.05 -6.19
CA ARG A 60 -23.35 18.80 -6.25
C ARG A 60 -22.26 18.08 -5.46
N TRP A 61 -22.57 17.65 -4.24
CA TRP A 61 -21.62 16.97 -3.38
C TRP A 61 -21.17 15.64 -3.99
N THR A 62 -22.09 14.78 -4.43
CA THR A 62 -21.74 13.47 -5.03
C THR A 62 -20.88 13.64 -6.29
N ARG A 63 -21.13 14.68 -7.10
CA ARG A 63 -20.32 14.96 -8.29
C ARG A 63 -18.89 15.38 -7.93
N GLN A 64 -18.74 16.29 -6.97
CA GLN A 64 -17.42 16.73 -6.53
C GLN A 64 -16.66 15.58 -5.86
N ALA A 65 -17.31 14.88 -4.93
CA ALA A 65 -16.73 13.74 -4.24
C ALA A 65 -16.30 12.62 -5.22
N ALA A 66 -17.10 12.32 -6.24
CA ALA A 66 -16.71 11.36 -7.26
C ALA A 66 -15.48 11.81 -8.06
N THR A 67 -15.33 13.11 -8.32
CA THR A 67 -14.15 13.66 -9.00
C THR A 67 -12.91 13.53 -8.12
N ASP A 68 -13.00 13.98 -6.86
CA ASP A 68 -11.90 13.88 -5.89
C ASP A 68 -11.47 12.41 -5.68
N LEU A 69 -12.43 11.48 -5.60
CA LEU A 69 -12.16 10.05 -5.48
C LEU A 69 -11.50 9.48 -6.73
N LEU A 70 -11.88 9.92 -7.93
CA LEU A 70 -11.23 9.47 -9.18
C LEU A 70 -9.80 10.00 -9.34
N GLU A 71 -9.45 11.10 -8.67
CA GLU A 71 -8.08 11.62 -8.59
C GLU A 71 -7.24 10.81 -7.60
N ALA A 72 -7.81 10.38 -6.48
CA ALA A 72 -7.09 9.62 -5.45
C ALA A 72 -7.01 8.10 -5.73
N PHE A 73 -8.08 7.49 -6.22
CA PHE A 73 -8.22 6.05 -6.41
C PHE A 73 -8.14 5.65 -7.88
N ALA A 74 -7.35 4.61 -8.16
CA ALA A 74 -7.32 3.96 -9.47
C ALA A 74 -8.54 3.04 -9.66
N ASP A 75 -9.05 2.47 -8.57
CA ASP A 75 -10.27 1.68 -8.57
C ASP A 75 -11.51 2.58 -8.75
N ARG A 76 -12.09 2.53 -9.96
CA ARG A 76 -13.26 3.35 -10.32
C ARG A 76 -14.52 2.96 -9.57
N SER A 77 -14.59 1.77 -8.98
CA SER A 77 -15.78 1.33 -8.24
C SER A 77 -16.06 2.20 -7.02
N VAL A 78 -15.01 2.72 -6.37
CA VAL A 78 -15.09 3.63 -5.22
C VAL A 78 -15.89 4.89 -5.56
N ALA A 79 -15.57 5.52 -6.70
CA ALA A 79 -16.30 6.71 -7.17
C ALA A 79 -17.67 6.36 -7.76
N ALA A 80 -17.78 5.24 -8.49
CA ALA A 80 -19.03 4.81 -9.10
C ALA A 80 -20.15 4.55 -8.08
N ARG A 81 -19.80 4.14 -6.84
CA ARG A 81 -20.75 3.93 -5.74
C ARG A 81 -21.61 5.16 -5.44
N LEU A 82 -21.10 6.38 -5.67
CA LEU A 82 -21.79 7.63 -5.35
C LEU A 82 -22.91 8.01 -6.33
N ARG A 83 -22.87 7.51 -7.57
CA ARG A 83 -23.81 7.91 -8.64
C ARG A 83 -24.48 6.71 -9.31
N GLY A 84 -24.79 5.69 -8.50
CA GLY A 84 -25.50 4.48 -8.91
C GLY A 84 -27.03 4.59 -8.82
N GLU A 85 -27.70 3.44 -8.73
CA GLU A 85 -29.17 3.35 -8.73
C GLU A 85 -29.83 4.12 -7.59
N ARG A 86 -29.24 4.11 -6.39
CA ARG A 86 -29.78 4.83 -5.22
C ARG A 86 -29.70 6.34 -5.36
N TYR A 87 -28.60 6.83 -5.93
CA TYR A 87 -28.47 8.24 -6.31
C TYR A 87 -29.60 8.63 -7.28
N ASN A 88 -29.85 7.83 -8.32
CA ASN A 88 -30.92 8.10 -9.28
C ASN A 88 -32.29 8.11 -8.61
N ALA A 89 -32.55 7.17 -7.68
CA ALA A 89 -33.78 7.16 -6.91
C ALA A 89 -33.94 8.44 -6.06
N ILE A 90 -32.91 8.87 -5.34
CA ILE A 90 -32.98 10.06 -4.46
C ILE A 90 -33.16 11.35 -5.25
N VAL A 91 -32.45 11.51 -6.38
CA VAL A 91 -32.42 12.77 -7.14
C VAL A 91 -33.56 12.89 -8.15
N HIS A 92 -33.98 11.78 -8.76
CA HIS A 92 -34.98 11.78 -9.83
C HIS A 92 -36.27 11.04 -9.47
N GLY A 93 -36.30 10.33 -8.34
CA GLY A 93 -37.48 9.59 -7.90
C GLY A 93 -38.56 10.50 -7.32
N GLN A 94 -39.81 10.06 -7.48
CA GLN A 94 -40.97 10.70 -6.86
C GLN A 94 -41.41 9.85 -5.67
N PHE A 95 -41.22 10.36 -4.46
CA PHE A 95 -41.53 9.65 -3.22
C PHE A 95 -42.31 10.52 -2.26
N THR A 96 -43.02 9.87 -1.33
CA THR A 96 -43.59 10.57 -0.17
C THR A 96 -42.47 11.13 0.72
N PRO A 97 -42.74 12.20 1.49
CA PRO A 97 -41.75 12.79 2.39
C PRO A 97 -41.02 11.77 3.28
N ASP A 98 -41.79 10.89 3.94
CA ASP A 98 -41.26 9.87 4.84
C ASP A 98 -40.32 8.91 4.12
N ARG A 99 -40.70 8.48 2.91
CA ARG A 99 -39.92 7.53 2.12
C ARG A 99 -38.65 8.18 1.58
N TRP A 100 -38.73 9.43 1.14
CA TRP A 100 -37.55 10.17 0.68
C TRP A 100 -36.55 10.36 1.82
N SER A 101 -36.99 10.83 2.99
CA SER A 101 -36.11 11.03 4.15
C SER A 101 -35.47 9.71 4.61
N LEU A 102 -36.20 8.60 4.57
CA LEU A 102 -35.64 7.28 4.86
C LEU A 102 -34.56 6.88 3.85
N LEU A 103 -34.84 7.01 2.54
CA LEU A 103 -33.89 6.64 1.48
C LEU A 103 -32.62 7.46 1.54
N LEU A 104 -32.72 8.78 1.70
CA LEU A 104 -31.57 9.65 1.80
C LEU A 104 -30.73 9.31 3.04
N ASN A 105 -31.34 9.21 4.22
CA ASN A 105 -30.59 8.93 5.44
C ASN A 105 -29.88 7.56 5.39
N THR A 106 -30.57 6.53 4.88
CA THR A 106 -29.95 5.21 4.69
C THR A 106 -28.77 5.29 3.73
N GLU A 107 -28.91 5.99 2.60
CA GLU A 107 -27.81 6.15 1.65
C GLU A 107 -26.63 6.91 2.27
N LEU A 108 -26.86 8.02 2.96
CA LEU A 108 -25.80 8.80 3.62
C LEU A 108 -25.07 7.96 4.68
N GLN A 109 -25.79 7.14 5.46
CA GLN A 109 -25.19 6.24 6.44
C GLN A 109 -24.36 5.14 5.78
N GLU A 110 -24.86 4.52 4.71
CA GLU A 110 -24.10 3.47 4.02
C GLU A 110 -22.86 4.01 3.30
N VAL A 111 -22.95 5.19 2.67
CA VAL A 111 -21.78 5.85 2.06
C VAL A 111 -20.76 6.24 3.14
N ARG A 112 -21.22 6.71 4.30
CA ARG A 112 -20.35 7.00 5.45
C ARG A 112 -19.60 5.75 5.91
N THR A 113 -20.33 4.65 6.14
CA THR A 113 -19.73 3.37 6.55
C THR A 113 -18.71 2.90 5.53
N HIS A 114 -19.04 2.93 4.24
CA HIS A 114 -18.13 2.53 3.18
C HIS A 114 -16.82 3.34 3.17
N PHE A 115 -16.91 4.67 3.30
CA PHE A 115 -15.71 5.51 3.35
C PHE A 115 -14.89 5.31 4.62
N MET A 116 -15.54 5.07 5.76
CA MET A 116 -14.84 4.73 7.01
C MET A 116 -14.12 3.38 6.90
N GLU A 117 -14.73 2.38 6.27
CA GLU A 117 -14.11 1.07 6.01
C GLU A 117 -12.87 1.21 5.11
N LEU A 118 -12.97 1.96 4.01
CA LEU A 118 -11.83 2.25 3.14
C LEU A 118 -10.71 2.99 3.88
N ALA A 119 -11.04 4.00 4.69
CA ALA A 119 -10.06 4.71 5.49
C ALA A 119 -9.38 3.78 6.50
N ASN A 120 -10.13 2.87 7.12
CA ASN A 120 -9.58 1.88 8.05
C ASN A 120 -8.71 0.83 7.35
N GLU A 121 -9.03 0.44 6.11
CA GLU A 121 -8.13 -0.38 5.29
C GLU A 121 -6.80 0.32 5.02
N LEU A 122 -6.84 1.61 4.64
CA LEU A 122 -5.62 2.40 4.44
C LEU A 122 -4.82 2.55 5.72
N ARG A 123 -5.47 2.79 6.87
CA ARG A 123 -4.78 2.86 8.19
C ARG A 123 -4.09 1.54 8.53
N ARG A 124 -4.78 0.40 8.36
CA ARG A 124 -4.19 -0.94 8.55
C ARG A 124 -2.98 -1.18 7.64
N MET A 125 -3.04 -0.70 6.41
CA MET A 125 -1.90 -0.73 5.47
C MET A 125 -0.71 0.09 5.99
N GLN A 126 -0.94 1.27 6.57
CA GLN A 126 0.15 2.05 7.20
C GLN A 126 0.70 1.37 8.45
N ASP A 127 -0.18 0.83 9.30
CA ASP A 127 0.18 0.19 10.57
C ASP A 127 1.08 -1.04 10.36
N ARG A 128 0.85 -1.79 9.26
CA ARG A 128 1.69 -2.94 8.85
C ARG A 128 3.16 -2.58 8.67
N PHE A 129 3.46 -1.36 8.23
CA PHE A 129 4.83 -0.93 7.91
C PHE A 129 5.38 0.09 8.89
N THR A 130 4.93 0.04 10.15
CA THR A 130 5.37 0.98 11.21
C THR A 130 6.87 0.97 11.47
N LEU A 131 7.60 -0.09 11.14
CA LEU A 131 9.06 -0.15 11.28
C LEU A 131 9.81 0.56 10.12
N HIS A 132 9.12 0.91 9.04
CA HIS A 132 9.69 1.46 7.81
C HIS A 132 9.61 3.01 7.73
N LYS A 133 10.02 3.72 8.80
CA LYS A 133 9.75 5.17 8.93
C LYS A 133 10.75 6.11 8.26
N LYS A 134 11.98 5.66 7.96
CA LYS A 134 13.03 6.56 7.45
C LYS A 134 13.33 6.35 5.97
N ARG A 135 13.62 5.12 5.57
CA ARG A 135 13.87 4.75 4.17
C ARG A 135 13.74 3.25 4.06
N THR A 136 13.15 2.78 2.97
CA THR A 136 13.12 1.36 2.65
C THR A 136 13.73 1.11 1.28
N VAL A 137 14.62 0.12 1.21
CA VAL A 137 15.14 -0.39 -0.06
C VAL A 137 14.39 -1.66 -0.43
N VAL A 138 13.94 -1.77 -1.68
CA VAL A 138 13.27 -2.96 -2.20
C VAL A 138 14.26 -3.70 -3.09
N LEU A 139 14.49 -4.97 -2.80
CA LEU A 139 15.46 -5.79 -3.55
C LEU A 139 14.76 -6.54 -4.68
N ASP A 140 15.47 -6.73 -5.79
CA ASP A 140 15.09 -7.67 -6.84
C ASP A 140 15.79 -9.03 -6.68
N THR A 141 15.42 -10.00 -7.52
CA THR A 141 16.05 -11.32 -7.52
C THR A 141 17.52 -11.29 -7.95
N ASN A 142 17.90 -10.33 -8.80
CA ASN A 142 19.28 -10.21 -9.27
C ASN A 142 20.20 -9.68 -8.17
N ASP A 143 19.72 -8.77 -7.33
CA ASP A 143 20.41 -8.24 -6.16
C ASP A 143 20.77 -9.39 -5.22
N LEU A 144 19.84 -10.32 -4.99
CA LEU A 144 20.06 -11.48 -4.14
C LEU A 144 21.02 -12.52 -4.74
N LEU A 145 21.17 -12.58 -6.06
CA LEU A 145 21.92 -13.65 -6.74
C LEU A 145 23.25 -13.23 -7.37
N HIS A 146 23.44 -11.95 -7.66
CA HIS A 146 24.61 -11.42 -8.36
C HIS A 146 25.46 -10.48 -7.50
N TYR A 147 24.96 -10.07 -6.33
CA TYR A 147 25.70 -9.30 -5.34
C TYR A 147 25.98 -10.14 -4.08
N ALA A 148 26.79 -9.58 -3.19
CA ALA A 148 27.03 -10.14 -1.86
C ALA A 148 25.69 -10.41 -1.17
N ARG A 149 25.65 -11.45 -0.32
CA ARG A 149 24.44 -11.86 0.39
C ARG A 149 23.89 -10.65 1.16
N PHE A 150 22.57 -10.45 1.08
CA PHE A 150 21.95 -9.20 1.48
C PHE A 150 22.17 -8.87 2.96
N ASP A 151 22.28 -9.86 3.83
CA ASP A 151 22.60 -9.70 5.26
C ASP A 151 24.03 -9.21 5.53
N ASN A 152 24.94 -9.33 4.57
CA ASN A 152 26.32 -8.84 4.67
C ASN A 152 26.50 -7.41 4.12
N ILE A 153 25.52 -6.90 3.36
CA ILE A 153 25.58 -5.56 2.78
C ILE A 153 25.30 -4.52 3.88
N PRO A 154 26.15 -3.49 4.07
CA PRO A 154 25.96 -2.47 5.11
C PRO A 154 24.93 -1.43 4.67
N TRP A 155 23.64 -1.82 4.64
CA TRP A 155 22.54 -0.99 4.13
C TRP A 155 22.43 0.37 4.80
N GLN A 156 22.57 0.41 6.14
CA GLN A 156 22.58 1.66 6.92
C GLN A 156 23.65 2.64 6.43
N SER A 157 24.85 2.14 6.11
CA SER A 157 25.95 2.99 5.65
C SER A 157 25.75 3.46 4.21
N LEU A 158 25.14 2.64 3.35
CA LEU A 158 24.94 2.95 1.93
C LEU A 158 23.75 3.88 1.67
N PHE A 159 22.68 3.75 2.45
CA PHE A 159 21.42 4.44 2.21
C PHE A 159 21.00 5.39 3.35
N GLY A 160 21.76 5.39 4.46
CA GLY A 160 21.57 6.25 5.64
C GLY A 160 21.01 5.49 6.83
N ALA A 161 21.30 5.99 8.03
CA ALA A 161 20.85 5.37 9.29
C ALA A 161 19.31 5.32 9.40
N GLY A 162 18.80 4.16 9.81
CA GLY A 162 17.39 3.77 9.80
C GLY A 162 16.88 3.23 8.47
N THR A 163 17.77 2.81 7.55
CA THR A 163 17.34 2.10 6.33
C THR A 163 16.87 0.70 6.69
N SER A 164 15.70 0.33 6.16
CA SER A 164 15.17 -1.03 6.19
C SER A 164 15.23 -1.66 4.80
N VAL A 165 15.26 -2.99 4.75
CA VAL A 165 15.24 -3.78 3.52
C VAL A 165 13.88 -4.46 3.40
N MET A 166 13.32 -4.46 2.20
CA MET A 166 12.07 -5.13 1.86
C MET A 166 12.29 -6.09 0.71
N ILE A 167 11.82 -7.32 0.87
CA ILE A 167 11.89 -8.37 -0.15
C ILE A 167 10.47 -8.69 -0.63
N PRO A 168 10.11 -8.41 -1.89
CA PRO A 168 8.81 -8.76 -2.44
C PRO A 168 8.56 -10.27 -2.42
N HIS A 169 7.32 -10.70 -2.17
CA HIS A 169 6.96 -12.12 -2.20
C HIS A 169 7.30 -12.81 -3.53
N VAL A 170 7.09 -12.12 -4.66
CA VAL A 170 7.44 -12.64 -6.00
C VAL A 170 8.94 -12.96 -6.13
N VAL A 171 9.82 -12.24 -5.44
CA VAL A 171 11.27 -12.50 -5.43
C VAL A 171 11.57 -13.81 -4.71
N ILE A 172 10.86 -14.12 -3.63
CA ILE A 172 11.01 -15.38 -2.89
C ILE A 172 10.70 -16.57 -3.81
N ASP A 173 9.59 -16.51 -4.54
CA ASP A 173 9.20 -17.56 -5.49
C ASP A 173 10.22 -17.73 -6.64
N GLU A 174 10.79 -16.62 -7.12
CA GLU A 174 11.86 -16.69 -8.12
C GLU A 174 13.14 -17.34 -7.58
N ILE A 175 13.50 -17.03 -6.33
CA ILE A 175 14.66 -17.64 -5.66
C ILE A 175 14.43 -19.13 -5.46
N ASP A 176 13.26 -19.54 -4.97
CA ASP A 176 12.89 -20.94 -4.79
C ASP A 176 13.01 -21.72 -6.11
N LYS A 177 12.39 -21.21 -7.18
CA LYS A 177 12.50 -21.81 -8.52
C LYS A 177 13.94 -21.91 -9.00
N LYS A 178 14.75 -20.85 -8.85
CA LYS A 178 16.17 -20.86 -9.23
C LYS A 178 17.02 -21.80 -8.37
N SER A 179 16.55 -22.20 -7.19
CA SER A 179 17.24 -23.15 -6.31
C SER A 179 17.19 -24.60 -6.82
N TYR A 180 16.23 -24.92 -7.69
CA TYR A 180 16.04 -26.24 -8.30
C TYR A 180 16.30 -26.27 -9.82
N ASP A 181 15.79 -25.27 -10.56
CA ASP A 181 15.57 -25.41 -12.01
C ASP A 181 16.63 -24.76 -12.91
N THR A 182 17.60 -24.04 -12.34
CA THR A 182 18.63 -23.37 -13.16
C THR A 182 19.74 -24.33 -13.60
N ARG A 183 20.20 -24.16 -14.85
CA ARG A 183 21.34 -24.90 -15.42
C ARG A 183 22.68 -24.38 -14.90
N ASP A 184 22.73 -23.14 -14.41
CA ASP A 184 23.93 -22.54 -13.85
C ASP A 184 24.13 -23.04 -12.41
N THR A 185 25.14 -23.89 -12.23
CA THR A 185 25.43 -24.51 -10.93
C THR A 185 25.83 -23.50 -9.85
N GLY A 186 26.46 -22.38 -10.24
CA GLY A 186 26.82 -21.29 -9.32
C GLY A 186 25.59 -20.53 -8.86
N VAL A 187 24.72 -20.12 -9.81
CA VAL A 187 23.44 -19.46 -9.47
C VAL A 187 22.58 -20.36 -8.59
N ARG A 188 22.51 -21.66 -8.88
CA ARG A 188 21.73 -22.62 -8.08
C ARG A 188 22.21 -22.71 -6.63
N LYS A 189 23.52 -22.78 -6.42
CA LYS A 189 24.11 -22.82 -5.05
C LYS A 189 23.77 -21.55 -4.28
N ARG A 190 23.89 -20.39 -4.93
CA ARG A 190 23.55 -19.10 -4.32
C ARG A 190 22.07 -18.98 -4.01
N ALA A 191 21.20 -19.38 -4.93
CA ALA A 191 19.76 -19.40 -4.71
C ALA A 191 19.38 -20.27 -3.49
N ARG A 192 20.00 -21.45 -3.32
CA ARG A 192 19.80 -22.29 -2.12
C ARG A 192 20.28 -21.63 -0.84
N ALA A 193 21.45 -20.99 -0.86
CA ALA A 193 21.99 -20.31 0.30
C ALA A 193 21.11 -19.11 0.72
N VAL A 194 20.62 -18.34 -0.26
CA VAL A 194 19.66 -17.24 -0.02
C VAL A 194 18.33 -17.77 0.46
N PHE A 195 17.80 -18.85 -0.13
CA PHE A 195 16.53 -19.44 0.26
C PHE A 195 16.56 -19.90 1.73
N ALA A 196 17.61 -20.59 2.16
CA ALA A 196 17.77 -21.00 3.56
C ALA A 196 17.87 -19.80 4.53
N LEU A 197 18.37 -18.65 4.07
CA LEU A 197 18.41 -17.42 4.84
C LEU A 197 17.02 -16.77 4.92
N LEU A 198 16.25 -16.81 3.83
CA LEU A 198 14.87 -16.33 3.78
C LEU A 198 13.95 -17.17 4.68
N GLU A 199 14.12 -18.49 4.74
CA GLU A 199 13.36 -19.36 5.65
C GLU A 199 13.57 -18.96 7.12
N GLN A 200 14.83 -18.71 7.52
CA GLN A 200 15.14 -18.25 8.88
C GLN A 200 14.56 -16.87 9.17
N LEU A 201 14.66 -15.96 8.19
CA LEU A 201 14.10 -14.62 8.27
C LEU A 201 12.58 -14.66 8.44
N LEU A 202 11.87 -15.51 7.70
CA LEU A 202 10.43 -15.70 7.83
C LEU A 202 10.05 -16.24 9.20
N ALA A 203 10.79 -17.24 9.72
CA ALA A 203 10.56 -17.77 11.06
C ALA A 203 10.77 -16.71 12.17
N GLN A 204 11.77 -15.84 11.99
CA GLN A 204 12.00 -14.72 12.91
C GLN A 204 10.86 -13.69 12.83
N ILE A 205 10.42 -13.31 11.63
CA ILE A 205 9.27 -12.41 11.45
C ILE A 205 8.01 -12.99 12.09
N GLU A 206 7.77 -14.29 11.96
CA GLU A 206 6.62 -14.95 12.59
C GLU A 206 6.68 -14.89 14.11
N THR A 207 7.87 -14.99 14.70
CA THR A 207 8.07 -15.00 16.16
C THR A 207 8.10 -13.58 16.75
N ASP A 208 8.88 -12.68 16.16
CA ASP A 208 9.23 -11.38 16.72
C ASP A 208 8.50 -10.21 16.03
N GLY A 209 7.82 -10.48 14.92
CA GLY A 209 7.17 -9.48 14.06
C GLY A 209 8.10 -8.77 13.08
N TYR A 210 9.42 -8.99 13.16
CA TYR A 210 10.43 -8.43 12.27
C TYR A 210 11.72 -9.26 12.31
N ALA A 211 12.55 -9.15 11.27
CA ALA A 211 13.91 -9.68 11.28
C ALA A 211 14.95 -8.56 11.26
N VAL A 212 16.11 -8.83 11.84
CA VAL A 212 17.24 -7.90 11.87
C VAL A 212 18.48 -8.60 11.35
N VAL A 213 19.16 -7.93 10.43
CA VAL A 213 20.47 -8.34 9.93
C VAL A 213 21.54 -7.34 10.35
N ARG A 214 22.76 -7.50 9.83
CA ARG A 214 23.92 -6.65 10.08
C ARG A 214 23.58 -5.16 10.24
N ASP A 215 24.27 -4.54 11.21
CA ASP A 215 24.16 -3.11 11.54
C ASP A 215 22.72 -2.70 11.93
N ASP A 216 22.00 -3.57 12.65
CA ASP A 216 20.60 -3.37 13.06
C ASP A 216 19.65 -3.03 11.89
N THR A 217 19.92 -3.60 10.72
CA THR A 217 19.08 -3.38 9.53
C THR A 217 17.83 -4.25 9.64
N VAL A 218 16.67 -3.61 9.78
CA VAL A 218 15.37 -4.29 9.71
C VAL A 218 15.17 -4.85 8.31
N VAL A 219 14.81 -6.13 8.20
CA VAL A 219 14.44 -6.79 6.95
C VAL A 219 13.04 -7.36 7.10
N ASP A 220 12.22 -7.13 6.08
CA ASP A 220 10.84 -7.62 6.03
C ASP A 220 10.51 -8.19 4.65
N VAL A 221 9.45 -9.00 4.59
CA VAL A 221 8.91 -9.57 3.37
C VAL A 221 7.57 -8.91 3.04
N LEU A 222 7.48 -8.33 1.85
CA LEU A 222 6.23 -7.77 1.35
C LEU A 222 5.34 -8.88 0.81
N LEU A 223 4.61 -9.53 1.72
CA LEU A 223 3.60 -10.53 1.42
C LEU A 223 2.47 -9.94 0.58
N ASP A 224 1.91 -10.77 -0.30
CA ASP A 224 0.75 -10.44 -1.12
C ASP A 224 -0.53 -10.44 -0.25
N GLU A 225 -1.38 -9.44 -0.44
CA GLU A 225 -2.67 -9.41 0.27
C GLU A 225 -3.63 -10.48 -0.28
N PRO A 226 -4.55 -11.02 0.54
CA PRO A 226 -5.59 -11.91 0.05
C PRO A 226 -6.37 -11.29 -1.12
N GLY A 227 -6.44 -12.01 -2.24
CA GLY A 227 -7.08 -11.53 -3.47
C GLY A 227 -6.19 -10.67 -4.38
N HIS A 228 -4.93 -10.45 -4.03
CA HIS A 228 -3.94 -9.86 -4.94
C HIS A 228 -3.73 -10.74 -6.17
N VAL A 229 -3.80 -10.13 -7.34
CA VAL A 229 -3.52 -10.79 -8.62
C VAL A 229 -2.23 -10.21 -9.15
N ARG A 230 -1.18 -11.04 -9.16
CA ARG A 230 0.15 -10.63 -9.63
C ARG A 230 0.11 -10.27 -11.11
N LEU A 231 0.94 -9.30 -11.47
CA LEU A 231 1.19 -8.93 -12.85
C LEU A 231 1.90 -10.08 -13.59
N PRO A 232 1.67 -10.24 -14.91
CA PRO A 232 2.29 -11.33 -15.69
C PRO A 232 3.82 -11.27 -15.75
N ASN A 233 4.40 -10.08 -15.58
CA ASN A 233 5.83 -9.85 -15.59
C ASN A 233 6.30 -9.54 -14.17
N ASN A 234 7.32 -10.28 -13.70
CA ASN A 234 7.80 -10.17 -12.33
C ASN A 234 8.52 -8.84 -12.04
N ASP A 235 9.19 -8.22 -13.02
CA ASP A 235 9.78 -6.88 -12.83
C ASP A 235 8.68 -5.85 -12.61
N ASP A 236 7.62 -5.91 -13.42
CA ASP A 236 6.45 -5.02 -13.30
C ASP A 236 5.76 -5.25 -11.94
N GLU A 237 5.64 -6.50 -11.51
CA GLU A 237 5.12 -6.87 -10.19
C GLU A 237 5.96 -6.27 -9.06
N ILE A 238 7.30 -6.44 -9.07
CA ILE A 238 8.19 -5.88 -8.04
C ILE A 238 8.05 -4.36 -7.97
N VAL A 239 8.00 -3.67 -9.11
CA VAL A 239 7.81 -2.21 -9.17
C VAL A 239 6.43 -1.81 -8.63
N ALA A 240 5.37 -2.55 -8.97
CA ALA A 240 4.03 -2.30 -8.44
C ALA A 240 3.97 -2.48 -6.91
N ARG A 241 4.61 -3.54 -6.38
CA ARG A 241 4.72 -3.79 -4.94
C ARG A 241 5.56 -2.71 -4.23
N ALA A 242 6.64 -2.23 -4.85
CA ALA A 242 7.41 -1.10 -4.33
C ALA A 242 6.58 0.21 -4.31
N CYS A 243 5.72 0.43 -5.30
CA CYS A 243 4.79 1.57 -5.34
C CYS A 243 3.76 1.46 -4.22
N TYR A 244 3.14 0.29 -4.05
CA TYR A 244 2.23 -0.01 -2.94
C TYR A 244 2.88 0.33 -1.58
N LEU A 245 4.12 -0.12 -1.35
CA LEU A 245 4.87 0.22 -0.16
C LEU A 245 5.08 1.75 -0.01
N GLN A 246 5.47 2.43 -1.09
CA GLN A 246 5.67 3.89 -1.08
C GLN A 246 4.41 4.65 -0.68
N GLN A 247 3.24 4.18 -1.13
CA GLN A 247 1.95 4.78 -0.77
C GLN A 247 1.65 4.61 0.73
N ALA A 248 2.01 3.46 1.31
CA ALA A 248 1.81 3.17 2.73
C ALA A 248 2.71 4.02 3.64
N ILE A 249 4.00 4.11 3.33
CA ILE A 249 5.02 4.65 4.25
C ILE A 249 5.40 6.11 3.98
N ALA A 250 4.80 6.75 2.97
CA ALA A 250 5.08 8.15 2.68
C ALA A 250 4.89 9.03 3.94
N PRO A 251 5.79 10.03 4.18
CA PRO A 251 6.80 10.56 3.26
C PRO A 251 8.14 9.80 3.26
N ALA A 252 8.27 8.67 3.96
CA ALA A 252 9.50 7.88 3.91
C ALA A 252 9.74 7.37 2.46
N PRO A 253 10.94 7.57 1.90
CA PRO A 253 11.23 7.16 0.53
C PRO A 253 11.44 5.65 0.42
N VAL A 254 10.85 5.07 -0.62
CA VAL A 254 11.18 3.74 -1.13
C VAL A 254 12.20 3.87 -2.27
N THR A 255 13.20 3.00 -2.29
CA THR A 255 14.19 2.93 -3.37
C THR A 255 14.30 1.50 -3.88
N VAL A 256 13.99 1.28 -5.16
CA VAL A 256 14.20 -0.02 -5.82
C VAL A 256 15.70 -0.17 -6.08
N VAL A 257 16.30 -1.22 -5.53
CA VAL A 257 17.66 -1.62 -5.86
C VAL A 257 17.54 -2.56 -7.05
N THR A 258 18.34 -2.31 -8.09
CA THR A 258 18.40 -3.21 -9.25
C THR A 258 19.61 -2.87 -10.11
N GLY A 259 20.25 -3.91 -10.65
CA GLY A 259 21.24 -3.77 -11.72
C GLY A 259 20.64 -3.62 -13.13
N ASP A 260 19.35 -3.93 -13.30
CA ASP A 260 18.69 -3.95 -14.60
C ASP A 260 18.25 -2.56 -15.05
N ASN A 261 18.59 -2.19 -16.28
CA ASN A 261 18.26 -0.87 -16.83
C ASN A 261 16.76 -0.73 -17.15
N GLY A 262 16.12 -1.81 -17.59
CA GLY A 262 14.68 -1.84 -17.89
C GLY A 262 13.85 -1.71 -16.62
N MET A 263 14.17 -2.48 -15.58
CA MET A 263 13.53 -2.37 -14.27
C MET A 263 13.72 -0.98 -13.66
N ARG A 264 14.92 -0.39 -13.79
CA ARG A 264 15.17 0.99 -13.36
C ARG A 264 14.30 2.01 -14.10
N ALA A 265 14.17 1.87 -15.43
CA ALA A 265 13.30 2.73 -16.23
C ALA A 265 11.82 2.60 -15.82
N ARG A 266 11.35 1.38 -15.54
CA ARG A 266 10.00 1.12 -15.02
C ARG A 266 9.79 1.77 -13.65
N ALA A 267 10.71 1.60 -12.71
CA ALA A 267 10.60 2.23 -11.39
C ALA A 267 10.45 3.75 -11.50
N LEU A 268 11.26 4.39 -12.36
CA LEU A 268 11.17 5.83 -12.61
C LEU A 268 9.83 6.24 -13.24
N SER A 269 9.26 5.46 -14.17
CA SER A 269 7.96 5.77 -14.76
C SER A 269 6.79 5.68 -13.78
N TRP A 270 6.97 4.96 -12.67
CA TRP A 270 6.03 4.87 -11.55
C TRP A 270 6.31 5.91 -10.44
N GLY A 271 7.27 6.82 -10.65
CA GLY A 271 7.64 7.85 -9.68
C GLY A 271 8.51 7.34 -8.52
N LEU A 272 9.04 6.13 -8.61
CA LEU A 272 9.95 5.56 -7.60
C LEU A 272 11.39 5.94 -7.86
N LYS A 273 12.18 6.00 -6.79
CA LYS A 273 13.64 6.10 -6.90
C LYS A 273 14.20 4.70 -7.18
N ALA A 274 15.23 4.64 -8.02
CA ALA A 274 15.95 3.41 -8.27
C ALA A 274 17.46 3.64 -8.24
N ARG A 275 18.21 2.67 -7.71
CA ARG A 275 19.67 2.72 -7.57
C ARG A 275 20.31 1.38 -7.89
N VAL A 276 21.51 1.44 -8.45
CA VAL A 276 22.37 0.26 -8.65
C VAL A 276 23.30 0.16 -7.45
N LEU A 277 23.51 -1.07 -6.95
CA LEU A 277 24.54 -1.33 -5.95
C LEU A 277 25.94 -1.11 -6.53
N ASP A 278 26.87 -0.65 -5.70
CA ASP A 278 28.27 -0.46 -6.07
C ASP A 278 28.87 -1.79 -6.59
N GLU A 279 29.68 -1.70 -7.65
CA GLU A 279 30.31 -2.86 -8.27
C GLU A 279 31.15 -3.69 -7.29
N LYS A 280 31.69 -3.06 -6.23
CA LYS A 280 32.46 -3.78 -5.20
C LYS A 280 31.66 -4.89 -4.51
N TYR A 281 30.33 -4.80 -4.52
CA TYR A 281 29.45 -5.82 -3.97
C TYR A 281 29.07 -6.91 -4.97
N LYS A 282 29.38 -6.76 -6.27
CA LYS A 282 29.12 -7.83 -7.25
C LYS A 282 29.95 -9.05 -6.90
N ILE A 283 29.34 -10.23 -6.92
CA ILE A 283 30.01 -11.48 -6.54
C ILE A 283 31.30 -11.69 -7.31
N GLU A 284 31.34 -11.35 -8.60
CA GLU A 284 32.53 -11.47 -9.44
C GLU A 284 33.76 -10.72 -8.90
N ARG A 285 33.52 -9.58 -8.24
CA ARG A 285 34.55 -8.70 -7.66
C ARG A 285 34.98 -9.09 -6.25
N LEU A 286 34.26 -10.01 -5.61
CA LEU A 286 34.61 -10.51 -4.27
C LEU A 286 35.80 -11.47 -4.32
N SER A 287 36.55 -11.52 -3.21
CA SER A 287 37.63 -12.49 -3.02
C SER A 287 37.10 -13.92 -2.99
N ALA A 288 37.97 -14.91 -3.19
CA ALA A 288 37.59 -16.32 -3.14
C ALA A 288 36.99 -16.73 -1.78
N ALA A 289 37.48 -16.15 -0.68
CA ALA A 289 36.98 -16.38 0.67
C ALA A 289 35.56 -15.81 0.85
N GLU A 290 35.31 -14.59 0.37
CA GLU A 290 33.99 -13.94 0.42
C GLU A 290 32.97 -14.64 -0.49
N LYS A 291 33.40 -15.11 -1.67
CA LYS A 291 32.56 -15.96 -2.55
C LYS A 291 32.12 -17.24 -1.84
N ALA A 292 33.07 -17.93 -1.21
CA ALA A 292 32.77 -19.14 -0.44
C ALA A 292 31.85 -18.85 0.75
N ALA A 293 32.00 -17.70 1.43
CA ALA A 293 31.11 -17.30 2.51
C ALA A 293 29.68 -17.01 2.03
N ASN A 294 29.50 -16.38 0.86
CA ASN A 294 28.18 -16.14 0.26
C ASN A 294 27.47 -17.44 -0.17
N GLU A 295 28.23 -18.47 -0.56
CA GLU A 295 27.66 -19.78 -0.93
C GLU A 295 27.42 -20.69 0.28
N LYS A 296 27.96 -20.36 1.46
CA LYS A 296 27.71 -21.10 2.69
C LYS A 296 26.32 -20.74 3.23
N THR A 297 25.51 -21.77 3.48
CA THR A 297 24.36 -21.67 4.36
C THR A 297 24.86 -21.29 5.74
N ILE A 298 24.46 -20.13 6.25
CA ILE A 298 24.75 -19.70 7.62
C ILE A 298 23.43 -19.70 8.39
N THR A 299 23.46 -20.24 9.59
CA THR A 299 22.43 -20.13 10.61
C THR A 299 22.67 -18.85 11.40
N PHE A 300 21.65 -18.01 11.59
CA PHE A 300 21.72 -16.98 12.62
C PHE A 300 21.81 -17.65 13.99
N GLU A 301 22.76 -17.23 14.83
CA GLU A 301 22.69 -17.54 16.25
C GLU A 301 21.53 -16.74 16.84
N VAL A 302 20.42 -17.43 17.11
CA VAL A 302 19.33 -16.88 17.92
C VAL A 302 19.94 -16.50 19.27
N PRO A 303 19.82 -15.24 19.74
CA PRO A 303 20.28 -14.89 21.07
C PRO A 303 19.53 -15.79 22.05
N ALA A 304 20.25 -16.59 22.82
CA ALA A 304 19.65 -17.35 23.90
C ALA A 304 18.94 -16.34 24.82
N ASN A 305 17.61 -16.41 24.85
CA ASN A 305 16.82 -15.67 25.81
C ASN A 305 17.41 -15.95 27.19
N GLY A 306 17.94 -14.90 27.81
CA GLY A 306 18.41 -14.97 29.18
C GLY A 306 17.21 -15.19 30.07
N ASP A 307 17.12 -16.38 30.65
CA ASP A 307 16.28 -16.64 31.81
C ASP A 307 16.68 -15.67 32.93
N GLY A 308 15.72 -14.84 33.35
CA GLY A 308 15.83 -13.90 34.47
C GLY A 308 14.45 -13.43 34.91
#